data_AF-A0A951JB83-F1
#
_entry.id   AF-A0A951JB83-F1
#
_cell.length_a   1.000
_cell.length_b   1.000
_cell.length_c   1.000
_cell.angle_alpha   90.00
_cell.angle_beta   90.00
_cell.angle_gamma   90.00
#
_symmetry.space_group_name_H-M   'P 1'
#
loop_
_entity.id
_entity.type
_entity.pdbx_description
1 polymer ?
#
loop_
_entity_poly.entity_id
_entity_poly.type
_entity_poly.pdbx_seq_one_letter_code
_entity_poly.pdbx_strand_id
1 'polypeptide(L)'
;MAELHVTPPEGTADSRAAGGTDPALGDLFRQLAQDSATLVRQEMNLAKAELKSNLKSVARDAAMVAVGGILALVGVVVLIAFLVVAVGDALDNYWLGALVVGVLFLLVGGLLAMSSLKKLKHEEVAPTRTLETLKEDKQWLQSEIKQARRDLA
;
A
#
# COMPACT_ATOMS: atom_id res chain seq x y z
N MET A 1 -23.58 -35.72 -81.27
CA MET A 1 -23.71 -35.10 -79.93
C MET A 1 -22.28 -34.82 -79.47
N ALA A 2 -21.73 -33.64 -79.77
CA ALA A 2 -21.83 -32.41 -78.96
C ALA A 2 -21.24 -32.66 -77.55
N GLU A 3 -20.15 -32.07 -77.08
CA GLU A 3 -19.34 -30.93 -77.50
C GLU A 3 -17.89 -31.11 -77.02
N LEU A 4 -16.93 -30.62 -77.82
CA LEU A 4 -15.54 -30.42 -77.43
C LEU A 4 -15.41 -28.94 -77.01
N HIS A 5 -15.56 -28.66 -75.72
CA HIS A 5 -15.48 -27.30 -75.18
C HIS A 5 -14.03 -26.96 -74.82
N VAL A 6 -13.28 -26.48 -75.81
CA VAL A 6 -12.00 -25.80 -75.63
C VAL A 6 -12.25 -24.32 -75.88
N THR A 7 -12.14 -23.51 -74.83
CA THR A 7 -12.14 -22.05 -74.93
C THR A 7 -10.69 -21.51 -74.87
N PRO A 8 -10.34 -20.48 -75.66
CA PRO A 8 -8.99 -19.92 -75.71
C PRO A 8 -8.67 -18.98 -74.53
N PRO A 9 -7.38 -18.69 -74.26
CA PRO A 9 -6.98 -17.68 -73.29
C PRO A 9 -6.93 -16.29 -73.95
N GLU A 10 -7.91 -15.45 -73.64
CA GLU A 10 -7.85 -13.99 -73.84
C GLU A 10 -8.28 -13.36 -72.51
N GLY A 11 -7.43 -12.68 -71.76
CA GLY A 11 -6.69 -11.51 -72.19
C GLY A 11 -7.56 -10.29 -71.90
N THR A 12 -7.34 -9.61 -70.77
CA THR A 12 -7.44 -8.14 -70.63
C THR A 12 -7.30 -7.71 -69.18
N ALA A 13 -6.72 -6.53 -69.06
CA ALA A 13 -6.83 -5.61 -67.95
C ALA A 13 -6.02 -5.96 -66.68
N ASP A 14 -4.82 -5.38 -66.65
CA ASP A 14 -4.50 -4.40 -65.60
C ASP A 14 -5.36 -4.50 -64.34
N SER A 15 -4.80 -5.13 -63.32
CA SER A 15 -4.95 -4.64 -61.95
C SER A 15 -3.62 -4.11 -61.45
N ARG A 16 -2.93 -3.32 -62.29
CA ARG A 16 -2.12 -2.21 -61.81
C ARG A 16 -3.08 -1.03 -61.64
N ALA A 17 -3.09 -0.46 -60.44
CA ALA A 17 -3.93 0.68 -60.02
C ALA A 17 -5.35 0.35 -59.51
N ALA A 18 -5.42 -0.28 -58.33
CA ALA A 18 -6.45 0.06 -57.35
C ALA A 18 -5.74 0.60 -56.10
N GLY A 19 -5.53 1.92 -56.05
CA GLY A 19 -5.37 2.71 -54.82
C GLY A 19 -4.21 2.35 -53.90
N GLY A 20 -2.99 2.73 -54.28
CA GLY A 20 -1.89 2.88 -53.34
C GLY A 20 -2.15 4.07 -52.40
N THR A 21 -2.76 3.79 -51.26
CA THR A 21 -2.58 4.56 -50.03
C THR A 21 -2.39 3.54 -48.92
N ASP A 22 -1.16 3.41 -48.45
CA ASP A 22 -0.68 2.42 -47.48
C ASP A 22 -1.61 2.22 -46.27
N PRO A 23 -2.31 1.06 -46.15
CA PRO A 23 -2.94 0.66 -44.89
C PRO A 23 -1.91 0.17 -43.86
N ALA A 24 -0.71 -0.21 -44.31
CA ALA A 24 0.29 -0.91 -43.50
C ALA A 24 0.87 -0.06 -42.35
N LEU A 25 1.14 1.22 -42.57
CA LEU A 25 1.80 2.06 -41.55
C LEU A 25 0.84 2.44 -40.40
N GLY A 26 -0.44 2.68 -40.72
CA GLY A 26 -1.48 2.92 -39.73
C GLY A 26 -1.81 1.69 -38.90
N ASP A 27 -1.78 0.51 -39.52
CA ASP A 27 -2.00 -0.76 -38.81
C ASP A 27 -0.85 -1.13 -37.87
N LEU A 28 0.41 -0.83 -38.22
CA LEU A 28 1.55 -1.05 -37.32
C LEU A 28 1.51 -0.10 -36.11
N PHE A 29 1.14 1.17 -36.33
CA PHE A 29 0.99 2.13 -35.23
C PHE A 29 -0.16 1.74 -34.30
N ARG A 30 -1.25 1.20 -34.86
CA ARG A 30 -2.38 0.67 -34.10
C ARG A 30 -2.01 -0.57 -33.29
N GLN A 31 -1.23 -1.50 -33.86
CA GLN A 31 -0.69 -2.65 -33.13
C GLN A 31 0.26 -2.21 -32.00
N LEU A 32 1.20 -1.32 -32.27
CA LEU A 32 2.12 -0.82 -31.25
C LEU A 32 1.39 -0.11 -30.10
N ALA A 33 0.34 0.66 -30.42
CA ALA A 33 -0.50 1.31 -29.42
C ALA A 33 -1.29 0.28 -28.58
N GLN A 34 -1.80 -0.80 -29.21
CA GLN A 34 -2.46 -1.90 -28.51
C GLN A 34 -1.50 -2.69 -27.62
N ASP A 35 -0.30 -2.96 -28.09
CA ASP A 35 0.73 -3.68 -27.33
C ASP A 35 1.22 -2.83 -26.15
N SER A 36 1.44 -1.54 -26.36
CA SER A 36 1.78 -0.59 -25.29
C SER A 36 0.68 -0.51 -24.23
N ALA A 37 -0.59 -0.44 -24.65
CA ALA A 37 -1.74 -0.49 -23.74
C ALA A 37 -1.83 -1.84 -22.98
N THR A 38 -1.41 -2.93 -23.61
CA THR A 38 -1.38 -4.26 -23.01
C THR A 38 -0.29 -4.36 -21.94
N LEU A 39 0.92 -3.86 -22.21
CA LEU A 39 2.01 -3.79 -21.23
C LEU A 39 1.63 -2.96 -20.00
N VAL A 40 1.05 -1.77 -20.20
CA VAL A 40 0.60 -0.91 -19.09
C VAL A 40 -0.43 -1.63 -18.22
N ARG A 41 -1.38 -2.37 -18.82
CA ARG A 41 -2.35 -3.16 -18.08
C ARG A 41 -1.70 -4.32 -17.32
N GLN A 42 -0.70 -4.97 -17.90
CA GLN A 42 0.04 -6.04 -17.25
C GLN A 42 0.83 -5.52 -16.05
N GLU A 43 1.55 -4.41 -16.18
CA GLU A 43 2.31 -3.80 -15.10
C GLU A 43 1.39 -3.35 -13.95
N MET A 44 0.22 -2.78 -14.29
CA MET A 44 -0.82 -2.45 -13.32
C MET A 44 -1.34 -3.69 -12.59
N ASN A 45 -1.57 -4.78 -13.31
CA ASN A 45 -2.03 -6.04 -12.73
C ASN A 45 -0.96 -6.69 -11.85
N LEU A 46 0.31 -6.60 -12.24
CA LEU A 46 1.45 -7.08 -11.47
C LEU A 46 1.61 -6.26 -10.18
N ALA A 47 1.63 -4.92 -10.30
CA ALA A 47 1.69 -4.02 -9.15
C ALA A 47 0.54 -4.27 -8.17
N LYS A 48 -0.69 -4.49 -8.67
CA LYS A 48 -1.83 -4.88 -7.83
C LYS A 48 -1.63 -6.24 -7.15
N ALA A 49 -1.08 -7.23 -7.86
CA ALA A 49 -0.82 -8.54 -7.31
C ALA A 49 0.26 -8.49 -6.21
N GLU A 50 1.34 -7.76 -6.44
CA GLU A 50 2.42 -7.56 -5.47
C GLU A 50 1.93 -6.77 -4.26
N LEU A 51 1.18 -5.68 -4.46
CA LEU A 51 0.57 -4.92 -3.37
C LEU A 51 -0.36 -5.81 -2.53
N LYS A 52 -1.20 -6.64 -3.15
CA LYS A 52 -2.08 -7.56 -2.44
C LYS A 52 -1.29 -8.62 -1.66
N SER A 53 -0.19 -9.13 -2.23
CA SER A 53 0.70 -10.06 -1.56
C SER A 53 1.35 -9.42 -0.33
N ASN A 54 1.92 -8.22 -0.49
CA ASN A 54 2.55 -7.45 0.57
C ASN A 54 1.57 -7.07 1.68
N LEU A 55 0.35 -6.66 1.32
CA LEU A 55 -0.70 -6.38 2.31
C LEU A 55 -1.10 -7.64 3.07
N LYS A 56 -1.15 -8.80 2.40
CA LYS A 56 -1.49 -10.07 3.06
C LYS A 56 -0.40 -10.51 4.05
N SER A 57 0.88 -10.37 3.71
CA SER A 57 1.98 -10.69 4.63
C SER A 57 1.97 -9.76 5.84
N VAL A 58 1.91 -8.44 5.60
CA VAL A 58 1.82 -7.44 6.67
C VAL A 58 0.60 -7.69 7.56
N ALA A 59 -0.57 -7.99 6.98
CA ALA A 59 -1.78 -8.29 7.75
C ALA A 59 -1.63 -9.55 8.60
N ARG A 60 -1.02 -10.61 8.06
CA ARG A 60 -0.74 -11.85 8.80
C ARG A 60 0.21 -11.60 9.96
N ASP A 61 1.29 -10.86 9.72
CA ASP A 61 2.31 -10.61 10.74
C ASP A 61 1.75 -9.67 11.81
N ALA A 62 0.98 -8.65 11.43
CA ALA A 62 0.25 -7.80 12.38
C ALA A 62 -0.75 -8.60 13.21
N ALA A 63 -1.47 -9.56 12.62
CA ALA A 63 -2.37 -10.45 13.35
C ALA A 63 -1.62 -11.35 14.34
N MET A 64 -0.46 -11.90 13.95
CA MET A 64 0.38 -12.68 14.86
C MET A 64 0.91 -11.85 16.02
N VAL A 65 1.38 -10.63 15.75
CA VAL A 65 1.82 -9.70 16.80
C VAL A 65 0.66 -9.34 17.74
N ALA A 66 -0.54 -9.11 17.21
CA ALA A 66 -1.72 -8.82 18.02
C ALA A 66 -2.08 -10.01 18.94
N VAL A 67 -2.15 -11.22 18.39
CA VAL A 67 -2.44 -12.44 19.18
C VAL A 67 -1.35 -12.70 20.23
N GLY A 68 -0.08 -12.62 19.82
CA GLY A 68 1.05 -12.76 20.73
C GLY A 68 1.05 -11.71 21.84
N GLY A 69 0.70 -10.46 21.50
CA GLY A 69 0.57 -9.36 22.45
C GLY A 69 -0.55 -9.60 23.47
N ILE A 70 -1.71 -10.10 23.04
CA ILE A 70 -2.82 -10.48 23.93
C ILE A 70 -2.39 -11.61 24.87
N LEU A 71 -1.75 -12.65 24.34
CA LEU A 71 -1.25 -13.77 25.16
C LEU A 71 -0.18 -13.33 26.16
N ALA A 72 0.75 -12.47 25.74
CA ALA A 72 1.75 -11.90 26.64
C ALA A 72 1.11 -11.05 27.74
N LEU A 73 0.10 -10.24 27.41
CA LEU A 73 -0.67 -9.45 28.38
C LEU A 73 -1.35 -10.37 29.40
N VAL A 74 -2.03 -11.42 28.95
CA VAL A 74 -2.65 -12.43 29.83
C VAL A 74 -1.60 -13.07 30.74
N GLY A 75 -0.45 -13.45 30.19
CA GLY A 75 0.67 -14.00 30.96
C GLY A 75 1.16 -13.05 32.06
N VAL A 76 1.29 -11.74 31.76
CA VAL A 76 1.64 -10.73 32.75
C VAL A 76 0.60 -10.64 33.87
N VAL A 77 -0.70 -10.67 33.55
CA VAL A 77 -1.76 -10.67 34.56
C VAL A 77 -1.67 -11.89 35.47
N VAL A 78 -1.42 -13.09 34.90
CA VAL A 78 -1.22 -14.32 35.68
C VAL A 78 0.02 -14.22 36.58
N LEU A 79 1.13 -13.66 36.09
CA LEU A 79 2.33 -13.46 36.89
C LEU A 79 2.12 -12.44 38.03
N ILE A 80 1.33 -11.38 37.80
CA ILE A 80 0.94 -10.44 38.84
C ILE A 80 0.11 -11.15 39.91
N ALA A 81 -0.89 -11.95 39.50
CA ALA A 81 -1.70 -12.74 40.44
C ALA A 81 -0.83 -13.72 41.24
N PHE A 82 0.13 -14.38 40.59
CA PHE A 82 1.12 -15.22 41.26
C PHE A 82 1.91 -14.44 42.31
N LEU A 83 2.43 -13.25 41.98
CA LEU A 83 3.16 -12.41 42.94
C LEU A 83 2.28 -12.00 44.13
N VAL A 84 1.02 -11.65 43.89
CA VAL A 84 0.07 -11.32 44.96
C VAL A 84 -0.11 -12.50 45.90
N VAL A 85 -0.30 -13.71 45.37
CA VAL A 85 -0.43 -14.93 46.17
C VAL A 85 0.86 -15.26 46.91
N ALA A 86 2.01 -15.21 46.23
CA ALA A 86 3.31 -15.54 46.81
C ALA A 86 3.70 -14.58 47.95
N VAL A 87 3.50 -13.27 47.76
CA VAL A 87 3.74 -12.27 48.82
C VAL A 87 2.69 -12.39 49.92
N GLY A 88 1.43 -12.65 49.56
CA GLY A 88 0.37 -12.87 50.52
C GLY A 88 0.65 -14.05 51.45
N ASP A 89 1.09 -15.18 50.90
CA ASP A 89 1.49 -16.37 51.64
C ASP A 89 2.74 -16.10 52.51
N ALA A 90 3.76 -15.44 51.96
CA ALA A 90 4.96 -15.08 52.72
C ALA A 90 4.70 -14.11 53.90
N LEU A 91 3.61 -13.36 53.88
CA LEU A 91 3.20 -12.43 54.93
C LEU A 91 2.05 -12.97 55.81
N ASP A 92 1.59 -14.20 55.57
CA ASP A 92 0.36 -14.77 56.15
C ASP A 92 -0.86 -13.83 55.99
N ASN A 93 -0.87 -12.99 54.96
CA ASN A 93 -1.85 -11.94 54.74
C ASN A 93 -1.97 -11.52 53.26
N TYR A 94 -2.97 -12.08 52.59
CA TYR A 94 -3.22 -11.87 51.15
C TYR A 94 -3.62 -10.44 50.78
N TRP A 95 -4.37 -9.71 51.62
CA TRP A 95 -4.75 -8.33 51.28
C TRP A 95 -3.54 -7.40 51.32
N LEU A 96 -2.62 -7.64 52.26
CA LEU A 96 -1.38 -6.88 52.36
C LEU A 96 -0.42 -7.21 51.21
N GLY A 97 -0.34 -8.48 50.81
CA GLY A 97 0.40 -8.90 49.62
C GLY A 97 -0.09 -8.21 48.34
N ALA A 98 -1.41 -8.12 48.15
CA ALA A 98 -2.01 -7.39 47.03
C ALA A 98 -1.64 -5.89 47.05
N LEU A 99 -1.68 -5.26 48.23
CA LEU A 99 -1.31 -3.86 48.40
C LEU A 99 0.16 -3.60 48.03
N VAL A 100 1.09 -4.43 48.52
CA VAL A 100 2.53 -4.29 48.27
C VAL A 100 2.83 -4.42 46.78
N VAL A 101 2.32 -5.45 46.12
CA VAL A 101 2.52 -5.66 44.69
C VAL A 101 1.88 -4.53 43.88
N GLY A 102 0.67 -4.09 44.26
CA GLY A 102 -0.01 -2.96 43.60
C GLY A 102 0.78 -1.66 43.67
N VAL A 103 1.32 -1.30 44.85
CA VAL A 103 2.17 -0.11 45.02
C VAL A 103 3.44 -0.21 44.18
N LEU A 104 4.11 -1.37 44.18
CA LEU A 104 5.31 -1.60 43.36
C LEU A 104 5.03 -1.38 41.87
N PHE A 105 3.94 -1.96 41.35
CA PHE A 105 3.55 -1.79 39.95
C PHE A 105 3.14 -0.36 39.61
N LEU A 106 2.45 0.34 40.52
CA LEU A 106 2.12 1.77 40.33
C LEU A 106 3.36 2.66 40.28
N LEU A 107 4.36 2.39 41.12
CA LEU A 107 5.61 3.14 41.12
C LEU A 107 6.38 2.93 39.80
N VAL A 108 6.59 1.67 39.41
CA VAL A 108 7.31 1.33 38.19
C VAL A 108 6.54 1.83 36.96
N GLY A 109 5.26 1.50 36.87
CA GLY A 109 4.40 1.93 35.76
C GLY A 109 4.27 3.44 35.67
N GLY A 110 4.14 4.13 36.80
CA GLY A 110 4.11 5.59 36.88
C GLY A 110 5.41 6.23 36.38
N LEU A 111 6.57 5.70 36.78
CA LEU A 111 7.89 6.17 36.30
C LEU A 111 8.04 5.98 34.78
N LEU A 112 7.69 4.81 34.27
CA LEU A 112 7.73 4.51 32.83
C LEU A 112 6.79 5.41 32.05
N ALA A 113 5.53 5.55 32.50
CA ALA A 113 4.55 6.43 31.87
C ALA A 113 5.03 7.88 31.87
N MET A 114 5.53 8.37 33.00
CA MET A 114 6.03 9.74 33.10
C MET A 114 7.23 9.99 32.18
N SER A 115 8.13 9.01 32.01
CA SER A 115 9.26 9.07 31.08
C SER A 115 8.78 9.14 29.62
N SER A 116 7.83 8.28 29.24
CA SER A 116 7.25 8.27 27.90
C SER A 116 6.50 9.57 27.58
N LEU A 117 5.69 10.08 28.52
CA LEU A 117 4.99 11.35 28.36
C LEU A 117 5.96 12.53 28.23
N LYS A 118 7.11 12.49 28.91
CA LYS A 118 8.13 13.53 28.76
C LYS A 118 8.75 13.51 27.36
N LYS A 119 9.06 12.34 26.80
CA LYS A 119 9.61 12.21 25.43
C LYS A 119 8.63 12.73 24.38
N LEU A 120 7.37 12.30 24.46
CA LEU A 120 6.31 12.73 23.54
C LEU A 120 6.04 14.25 23.58
N LYS A 121 6.36 14.91 24.69
CA LYS A 121 6.26 16.37 24.81
C LYS A 121 7.47 17.13 24.24
N HIS A 122 8.62 16.49 24.14
CA HIS A 122 9.86 17.11 23.66
C HIS A 122 10.15 16.79 22.19
N GLU A 123 9.68 15.65 21.68
CA GLU A 123 9.73 15.34 20.26
C GLU A 123 8.50 15.94 19.58
N GLU A 124 8.71 16.85 18.61
CA GLU A 124 7.68 17.21 17.65
C GLU A 124 7.31 15.95 16.86
N VAL A 125 6.30 15.22 17.34
CA VAL A 125 5.81 13.97 16.73
C VAL A 125 5.28 14.22 15.30
N ALA A 126 5.02 15.48 14.95
CA ALA A 126 4.72 15.90 13.60
C ALA A 126 6.01 16.02 12.77
N PRO A 127 6.14 15.34 11.61
CA PRO A 127 7.28 15.50 10.72
C PRO A 127 7.26 16.91 10.12
N THR A 128 7.84 17.88 10.82
CA THR A 128 7.78 19.30 10.48
C THR A 128 8.35 19.56 9.10
N ARG A 129 9.41 18.85 8.70
CA ARG A 129 10.00 18.93 7.35
C ARG A 129 9.08 18.41 6.26
N THR A 130 8.45 17.26 6.45
CA THR A 130 7.47 16.71 5.49
C THR A 130 6.25 17.63 5.37
N LEU A 131 5.79 18.19 6.48
CA LEU A 131 4.69 19.15 6.48
C LEU A 131 5.06 20.48 5.83
N GLU A 132 6.31 20.91 5.92
CA GLU A 132 6.85 22.10 5.25
C GLU A 132 6.92 21.90 3.74
N THR A 133 7.50 20.79 3.27
CA THR A 133 7.55 20.44 1.85
C THR A 133 6.15 20.31 1.24
N LEU A 134 5.19 19.66 1.92
CA LEU A 134 3.80 19.57 1.43
C LEU A 134 3.10 20.94 1.35
N LYS A 135 3.48 21.90 2.21
CA LYS A 135 2.95 23.27 2.13
C LYS A 135 3.55 24.02 0.94
N GLU A 136 4.85 23.88 0.70
CA GLU A 136 5.54 24.46 -0.44
C GLU A 136 4.98 23.91 -1.76
N ASP A 137 4.82 22.59 -1.88
CA ASP A 137 4.24 21.94 -3.06
C ASP A 137 2.83 22.46 -3.36
N LYS A 138 2.00 22.62 -2.31
CA LYS A 138 0.66 23.19 -2.44
C LYS A 138 0.70 24.65 -2.91
N GLN A 139 1.61 25.46 -2.37
CA GLN A 139 1.76 26.85 -2.77
C GLN A 139 2.24 26.97 -4.22
N TRP A 140 3.22 26.16 -4.61
CA TRP A 140 3.72 26.08 -5.98
C TRP A 140 2.61 25.68 -6.97
N LEU A 141 1.82 24.64 -6.65
CA LEU A 141 0.66 24.26 -7.47
C LEU A 141 -0.37 25.40 -7.61
N GLN A 142 -0.64 26.13 -6.54
CA GLN A 142 -1.58 27.26 -6.57
C GLN A 142 -1.05 28.43 -7.40
N SER A 143 0.25 28.71 -7.36
CA SER A 143 0.84 29.75 -8.21
C SER A 143 0.80 29.38 -9.68
N GLU A 144 1.06 28.11 -10.01
CA GLU A 144 1.07 27.63 -11.39
C GLU A 144 -0.33 27.70 -12.02
N ILE A 145 -1.35 27.23 -11.28
CA ILE A 145 -2.76 27.32 -11.70
C ILE A 145 -3.19 28.79 -11.89
N LYS A 146 -2.74 29.69 -11.01
CA LYS A 146 -3.06 31.13 -11.09
C LYS A 146 -2.36 31.83 -12.25
N GLN A 147 -1.15 31.39 -12.63
CA GLN A 147 -0.43 31.89 -13.81
C GLN A 147 -1.08 31.38 -15.09
N ALA A 148 -1.31 30.06 -15.21
CA ALA A 148 -1.97 29.47 -16.38
C ALA A 148 -3.35 30.08 -16.67
N ARG A 149 -4.13 30.41 -15.62
CA ARG A 149 -5.43 31.09 -15.77
C ARG A 149 -5.30 32.51 -16.31
N ARG A 150 -4.19 33.20 -16.01
CA ARG A 150 -3.94 34.60 -16.42
C ARG A 150 -3.43 34.67 -17.86
N ASP A 151 -2.70 33.66 -18.30
CA ASP A 151 -2.20 33.55 -19.68
C ASP A 151 -3.31 33.18 -20.67
N LEU A 152 -4.43 32.63 -20.17
CA LEU A 152 -5.61 32.24 -20.94
C LEU A 152 -6.73 33.30 -20.95
N ALA A 153 -6.54 34.47 -20.31
CA ALA A 153 -7.52 35.56 -20.22
C ALA A 153 -7.02 36.82 -20.92
#